data_AF-A0A2D7EUQ5-F1
#
_entry.id   AF-A0A2D7EUQ5-F1
#
_cell.length_a   1.000
_cell.length_b   1.000
_cell.length_c   1.000
_cell.angle_alpha   90.00
_cell.angle_beta   90.00
_cell.angle_gamma   90.00
#
_symmetry.space_group_name_H-M   'P 1'
#
loop_
_entity.id
_entity.type
_entity.pdbx_description
1 polymer ?
#
loop_
_entity_poly.entity_id
_entity_poly.type
_entity_poly.pdbx_seq_one_letter_code
_entity_poly.pdbx_strand_id
1 'polypeptide(L)' 'MMKFDPDKTYGAVVWDMPIAVVDVEADDYVRNEDGSIKLFNMPNYDYSYICDDVDVNYLEERGE' A
#
# COMPACT_ATOMS: atom_id res chain seq x y z
N MET A 1 1.89 -22.78 -4.66
CA MET A 1 0.75 -21.86 -4.84
C MET A 1 -0.13 -21.99 -3.62
N MET A 2 -0.05 -21.03 -2.71
CA MET A 2 -0.85 -21.05 -1.50
C MET A 2 -2.30 -20.77 -1.92
N LYS A 3 -3.16 -21.80 -1.86
CA LYS A 3 -4.59 -21.65 -2.09
C LYS A 3 -5.22 -21.38 -0.73
N PHE A 4 -5.92 -20.25 -0.62
CA PHE A 4 -6.79 -19.97 0.51
C PHE A 4 -7.79 -21.11 0.69
N ASP A 5 -8.14 -21.41 1.95
CA ASP A 5 -9.10 -22.45 2.29
C ASP A 5 -10.50 -22.00 1.86
N PRO A 6 -11.20 -22.72 0.96
CA PRO A 6 -12.51 -22.28 0.45
C PRO A 6 -13.60 -22.26 1.52
N ASP A 7 -13.40 -22.93 2.66
CA ASP A 7 -14.35 -22.96 3.77
C ASP A 7 -14.10 -21.84 4.80
N LYS A 8 -13.14 -20.95 4.55
CA LYS A 8 -12.80 -19.81 5.43
C LYS A 8 -13.08 -18.47 4.75
N THR A 9 -13.41 -17.47 5.57
CA THR A 9 -13.48 -16.06 5.15
C THR A 9 -12.17 -15.37 5.47
N TYR A 10 -11.61 -14.67 4.47
CA TYR A 10 -10.41 -13.87 4.60
C TYR A 10 -10.72 -12.43 4.20
N GLY A 11 -10.02 -11.47 4.82
CA GLY A 11 -10.01 -10.07 4.40
C GLY A 11 -8.61 -9.65 4.00
N ALA A 12 -8.51 -8.80 2.99
CA ALA A 12 -7.28 -8.10 2.65
C ALA A 12 -7.18 -6.82 3.49
N VAL A 13 -5.98 -6.54 4.00
CA VAL A 13 -5.69 -5.29 4.73
C VAL A 13 -4.39 -4.70 4.22
N VAL A 14 -4.32 -3.37 4.19
CA VAL A 14 -3.05 -2.67 3.96
C VAL A 14 -2.35 -2.53 5.31
N TRP A 15 -1.08 -2.94 5.36
CA TRP A 15 -0.20 -2.71 6.49
C TRP A 15 1.04 -1.96 6.01
N ASP A 16 1.43 -0.92 6.74
CA ASP A 16 2.63 -0.10 6.49
C ASP A 16 2.71 0.50 5.08
N MET A 17 1.87 1.51 4.81
CA MET A 17 1.83 2.21 3.53
C MET A 17 2.48 3.60 3.62
N PRO A 18 3.72 3.77 3.11
CA PRO A 18 4.32 5.09 3.00
C PRO A 18 3.65 5.90 1.88
N ILE A 19 3.57 7.20 2.08
CA ILE A 19 3.03 8.17 1.13
C ILE A 19 4.18 8.99 0.56
N ALA A 20 4.25 9.09 -0.76
CA ALA A 20 5.06 10.08 -1.46
C ALA A 20 4.20 11.28 -1.86
N VAL A 21 4.77 12.48 -1.83
CA VAL A 21 4.10 13.72 -2.25
C VAL A 21 4.72 14.21 -3.56
N VAL A 22 3.88 14.57 -4.52
CA VAL A 22 4.29 15.16 -5.80
C VAL A 22 4.08 16.67 -5.74
N ASP A 23 5.11 17.43 -6.11
CA ASP A 23 5.02 18.85 -6.45
C ASP A 23 4.66 18.96 -7.95
N VAL A 24 3.38 19.23 -8.21
CA VAL A 24 2.85 19.26 -9.58
C VAL A 24 3.34 20.45 -10.40
N GLU A 25 3.77 21.55 -9.77
CA GLU A 25 4.30 22.72 -10.48
C GLU A 25 5.74 22.47 -10.95
N ALA A 26 6.49 21.69 -10.16
CA ALA A 26 7.84 21.27 -10.50
C ALA A 26 7.90 19.98 -11.35
N ASP A 27 6.77 19.28 -11.52
CA ASP A 27 6.69 17.94 -12.12
C ASP A 27 7.67 16.94 -11.49
N ASP A 28 7.83 17.00 -10.16
CA ASP A 28 8.73 16.11 -9.40
C ASP A 28 8.18 15.75 -8.01
N TYR A 29 8.78 14.78 -7.35
CA TYR A 29 8.47 14.41 -5.97
C TYR A 29 9.12 15.37 -4.96
N VAL A 30 8.49 15.50 -3.79
CA VAL A 30 9.15 16.09 -2.62
C VAL A 30 10.29 15.18 -2.17
N ARG A 31 11.50 15.74 -2.07
CA ARG A 31 12.73 15.00 -1.78
C ARG A 31 13.34 15.33 -0.41
N ASN A 32 14.18 14.42 0.07
CA ASN A 32 15.15 14.66 1.14
C ASN A 32 16.37 15.43 0.62
N GLU A 33 17.24 15.88 1.53
CA GLU A 33 18.47 16.61 1.15
C GLU A 33 19.44 15.75 0.31
N ASP A 34 19.41 14.43 0.49
CA ASP A 34 20.20 13.47 -0.29
C ASP A 34 19.61 13.14 -1.67
N GLY A 35 18.48 13.76 -2.04
CA GLY A 35 17.79 13.57 -3.31
C GLY A 35 16.84 12.37 -3.37
N SER A 36 16.76 11.53 -2.32
CA SER A 36 15.78 10.45 -2.24
C SER A 36 14.34 11.00 -2.11
N ILE A 37 13.34 10.22 -2.54
CA ILE A 37 11.93 10.58 -2.34
C ILE A 37 11.63 10.60 -0.85
N LYS A 38 11.01 11.68 -0.37
CA LYS A 38 10.57 11.80 1.01
C LYS A 38 9.27 11.02 1.21
N LEU A 39 9.28 10.11 2.18
CA LEU A 39 8.13 9.29 2.53
C LEU A 39 7.49 9.77 3.84
N PHE A 40 6.17 9.73 3.88
CA PHE A 40 5.35 10.18 5.01
C PHE A 40 4.38 9.08 5.44
N ASN A 41 3.92 9.14 6.69
CA ASN A 41 2.93 8.22 7.25
C ASN A 41 1.70 9.00 7.73
N MET A 42 0.50 8.40 7.65
CA MET A 42 -0.71 8.93 8.30
C MET A 42 -1.17 7.97 9.41
N PRO A 43 -0.69 8.15 10.66
CA PRO A 43 -0.82 7.14 11.72
C PRO A 43 -2.25 6.87 12.21
N ASN A 44 -3.21 7.73 11.88
CA ASN A 44 -4.61 7.63 12.33
C ASN A 44 -5.60 7.55 11.16
N TYR A 45 -5.12 7.16 9.97
CA TYR A 45 -5.98 7.04 8.80
C TYR A 45 -6.35 5.58 8.57
N ASP A 46 -7.64 5.34 8.35
CA ASP A 46 -8.14 4.02 8.01
C ASP A 46 -7.97 3.78 6.51
N TYR A 47 -7.11 2.82 6.15
CA TYR A 47 -6.82 2.44 4.77
C TYR A 47 -7.65 1.24 4.29
N SER A 48 -8.62 0.76 5.09
CA SER A 48 -9.46 -0.39 4.73
C SER A 48 -10.11 -0.24 3.36
N TYR A 49 -10.55 0.97 2.99
CA TYR A 49 -11.18 1.28 1.71
C TYR A 49 -10.34 0.91 0.47
N ILE A 50 -9.01 0.85 0.58
CA ILE A 50 -8.13 0.45 -0.53
C ILE A 50 -8.32 -1.05 -0.84
N CYS A 51 -8.73 -1.83 0.16
CA CYS A 51 -8.91 -3.27 0.07
C CYS A 51 -10.38 -3.71 -0.04
N ASP A 52 -11.34 -2.78 -0.10
CA ASP A 52 -12.77 -3.12 -0.03
C ASP A 52 -13.23 -4.10 -1.12
N ASP A 53 -12.67 -3.99 -2.34
CA ASP A 53 -13.00 -4.86 -3.48
C ASP A 53 -11.92 -5.93 -3.76
N VAL A 54 -10.96 -6.13 -2.85
CA VAL A 54 -9.86 -7.07 -3.05
C VAL A 54 -10.26 -8.47 -2.59
N ASP A 55 -10.40 -9.39 -3.55
CA ASP A 55 -10.52 -10.83 -3.28
C ASP A 55 -9.12 -11.44 -3.09
N VAL A 56 -8.92 -12.13 -1.98
CA VAL A 56 -7.66 -12.80 -1.64
C VAL A 56 -7.20 -13.78 -2.73
N ASN A 57 -8.12 -14.35 -3.50
CA ASN A 57 -7.82 -15.28 -4.59
C ASN A 57 -7.10 -14.62 -5.77
N TYR A 58 -7.09 -13.28 -5.86
CA TYR A 58 -6.34 -12.54 -6.87
C TYR A 58 -4.96 -12.07 -6.38
N LEU A 59 -4.59 -12.37 -5.12
CA LEU A 59 -3.31 -11.95 -4.57
C LEU A 59 -2.17 -12.86 -5.01
N GLU A 60 -1.02 -12.23 -5.29
CA GLU A 60 0.24 -12.92 -5.53
C GLU A 60 1.16 -12.73 -4.32
N GLU A 61 1.89 -13.79 -3.96
CA GLU A 61 2.86 -13.74 -2.87
C GLU A 61 4.02 -12.82 -3.26
N ARG A 62 4.29 -11.81 -2.44
CA ARG A 62 5.43 -10.92 -2.62
C ARG A 62 6.70 -11.66 -2.21
N GLY A 63 7.66 -11.80 -3.14
CA GLY A 63 9.00 -12.27 -2.81
C GLY A 63 9.76 -11.26 -1.93
N GLU A 64 10.61 -11.76 -1.03
CA GLU A 64 11.56 -10.96 -0.25
C GLU A 64 12.64 -10.32 -1.13
#